data_AF-A0A7S3UMK1-F1
#
_entry.id   AF-A0A7S3UMK1-F1
#
_cell.length_a   1.000
_cell.length_b   1.000
_cell.length_c   1.000
_cell.angle_alpha   90.00
_cell.angle_beta   90.00
_cell.angle_gamma   90.00
#
_symmetry.space_group_name_H-M   'P 1'
#
loop_
_entity.id
_entity.type
_entity.pdbx_description
1 polymer ?
#
loop_
_entity_poly.entity_id
_entity_poly.type
_entity_poly.pdbx_seq_one_letter_code
_entity_poly.pdbx_strand_id
1 'polypeptide(L)'
;VRVTVEAGHGAVTLTRAVDLVFLEGTGVGDRRVVFQGRPADVNRALDRATYRGATDYNTARRPADTVRIAAEHVGGGNNASASATLRVRVAPVNDPPRVKLPGQVYRWTGVALRSWEGEYDVAHVRGQAVEEDAPLRIEGVEILDVDAEEEFEDYLTVEIRSPRGRVKLARATGVRWLAGQDDSGYLRFQGARAALNGAVRLLTYNTAAPDWFGEDEVTVTVWDEGHTGTGGPLSDSQTLPINVTAVNDPPAWSAPPHPVVAGEDGTTPVLGLKISDPDANLSSAMYLEMYALYGNISLPEQPDTLFFTEGGGALSSRRVAARGGLEALNVLLGRLAYEPPHHWTGAAAGGRLDTLHLVAYDGAPGAGEGEGNRTAAAL
;
A
#
# COMPACT_ATOMS: atom_id res chain seq x y z
N VAL A 1 -7.74 -61.24 17.48
CA VAL A 1 -8.72 -60.53 16.61
C VAL A 1 -7.93 -59.49 15.83
N ARG A 2 -8.23 -59.29 14.54
CA ARG A 2 -7.72 -58.16 13.74
C ARG A 2 -8.74 -57.05 13.81
N VAL A 3 -8.31 -55.83 14.12
CA VAL A 3 -9.17 -54.66 14.20
C VAL A 3 -8.65 -53.59 13.25
N THR A 4 -9.56 -53.01 12.49
CA THR A 4 -9.35 -51.79 11.69
C THR A 4 -10.14 -50.67 12.34
N VAL A 5 -9.47 -49.56 12.67
CA VAL A 5 -10.11 -48.31 13.07
C VAL A 5 -9.82 -47.29 11.98
N GLU A 6 -10.86 -46.65 11.45
CA GLU A 6 -10.75 -45.70 10.35
C GLU A 6 -11.65 -44.50 10.59
N ALA A 7 -11.05 -43.31 10.65
CA ALA A 7 -11.73 -42.03 10.64
C ALA A 7 -11.93 -41.55 9.19
N GLY A 8 -13.07 -40.89 8.93
CA GLY A 8 -13.38 -40.30 7.62
C GLY A 8 -12.48 -39.11 7.33
N HIS A 9 -12.39 -38.16 8.27
CA HIS A 9 -11.59 -36.94 8.14
C HIS A 9 -10.52 -36.78 9.23
N GLY A 10 -10.86 -37.01 10.50
CA GLY A 10 -9.93 -36.82 11.61
C GLY A 10 -8.90 -37.94 11.78
N ALA A 11 -8.29 -37.96 12.95
CA ALA A 11 -7.28 -38.93 13.34
C ALA A 11 -7.61 -39.56 14.69
N VAL A 12 -7.25 -40.82 14.88
CA VAL A 12 -7.46 -41.58 16.12
C VAL A 12 -6.12 -41.90 16.77
N THR A 13 -6.06 -41.74 18.10
CA THR A 13 -4.94 -42.17 18.92
C THR A 13 -5.42 -43.20 19.94
N LEU A 14 -4.81 -44.38 19.92
CA LEU A 14 -4.99 -45.43 20.89
C LEU A 14 -4.09 -45.14 22.11
N THR A 15 -4.66 -44.57 23.16
CA THR A 15 -3.89 -44.07 24.32
C THR A 15 -3.29 -45.19 25.19
N ARG A 16 -3.71 -46.45 24.98
CA ARG A 16 -3.35 -47.61 25.82
C ARG A 16 -3.00 -48.85 24.99
N ALA A 17 -2.27 -48.65 23.89
CA ALA A 17 -1.91 -49.69 22.92
C ALA A 17 -0.72 -50.58 23.35
N VAL A 18 -0.86 -51.28 24.49
CA VAL A 18 0.12 -52.28 24.95
C VAL A 18 -0.25 -53.66 24.41
N ASP A 19 0.73 -54.52 24.13
CA ASP A 19 0.55 -55.91 23.67
C ASP A 19 -0.29 -56.06 22.39
N LEU A 20 -0.25 -55.03 21.53
CA LEU A 20 -0.83 -55.05 20.19
C LEU A 20 0.25 -55.20 19.13
N VAL A 21 -0.08 -55.90 18.04
CA VAL A 21 0.73 -55.96 16.83
C VAL A 21 0.10 -55.05 15.79
N PHE A 22 0.73 -53.93 15.48
CA PHE A 22 0.29 -53.04 14.41
C PHE A 22 0.67 -53.62 13.04
N LEU A 23 -0.30 -53.63 12.14
CA LEU A 23 -0.17 -54.07 10.75
C LEU A 23 -0.20 -52.88 9.78
N GLU A 24 -0.88 -51.80 10.16
CA GLU A 24 -0.96 -50.52 9.46
C GLU A 24 -1.14 -49.41 10.49
N GLY A 25 -0.48 -48.26 10.29
CA GLY A 25 -0.50 -47.15 11.24
C GLY A 25 0.35 -47.39 12.49
N THR A 26 0.45 -46.36 13.33
CA THR A 26 1.28 -46.37 14.55
C THR A 26 0.49 -46.53 15.84
N GLY A 27 -0.84 -46.39 15.76
CA GLY A 27 -1.73 -46.21 16.91
C GLY A 27 -1.78 -44.76 17.43
N VAL A 28 -1.08 -43.81 16.81
CA VAL A 28 -1.00 -42.41 17.28
C VAL A 28 -1.27 -41.46 16.13
N GLY A 29 -2.40 -40.74 16.20
CA GLY A 29 -2.75 -39.73 15.21
C GLY A 29 -3.00 -40.29 13.81
N ASP A 30 -3.37 -41.57 13.69
CA ASP A 30 -3.61 -42.18 12.39
C ASP A 30 -5.06 -41.97 11.95
N ARG A 31 -5.27 -41.61 10.68
CA ARG A 31 -6.61 -41.65 10.08
C ARG A 31 -7.12 -43.09 9.96
N ARG A 32 -6.22 -44.04 9.72
CA ARG A 32 -6.52 -45.47 9.64
C ARG A 32 -5.42 -46.26 10.34
N VAL A 33 -5.82 -47.16 11.23
CA VAL A 33 -4.91 -48.06 11.93
C VAL A 33 -5.47 -49.48 11.92
N VAL A 34 -4.61 -50.44 11.61
CA VAL A 34 -4.94 -51.87 11.62
C VAL A 34 -4.01 -52.57 12.59
N PHE A 35 -4.58 -53.29 13.55
CA PHE A 35 -3.79 -53.98 14.58
C PHE A 35 -4.41 -55.32 14.96
N GLN A 36 -3.61 -56.18 15.58
CA GLN A 36 -4.00 -57.48 16.09
C GLN A 36 -3.67 -57.60 17.58
N GLY A 37 -4.54 -58.28 18.33
CA GLY A 37 -4.33 -58.56 19.74
C GLY A 37 -5.37 -59.52 20.32
N ARG A 38 -5.23 -59.83 21.61
CA ARG A 38 -6.27 -60.53 22.37
C ARG A 38 -7.44 -59.57 22.62
N PRO A 39 -8.68 -60.07 22.78
CA PRO A 39 -9.85 -59.21 23.00
C PRO A 39 -9.68 -58.21 24.16
N ALA A 40 -9.05 -58.62 25.26
CA ALA A 40 -8.80 -57.74 26.40
C ALA A 40 -7.84 -56.59 26.07
N ASP A 41 -6.78 -56.86 25.30
CA ASP A 41 -5.79 -55.86 24.90
C ASP A 41 -6.37 -54.87 23.88
N VAL A 42 -7.16 -55.38 22.93
CA VAL A 42 -7.92 -54.56 21.97
C VAL A 42 -8.89 -53.63 22.69
N ASN A 43 -9.71 -54.16 23.60
CA ASN A 43 -10.68 -53.35 24.34
C ASN A 43 -10.00 -52.31 25.22
N ARG A 44 -8.85 -52.63 25.83
CA ARG A 44 -8.04 -51.67 26.57
C ARG A 44 -7.52 -50.53 25.68
N ALA A 45 -7.08 -50.84 24.46
CA ALA A 45 -6.54 -49.82 23.55
C ALA A 45 -7.63 -48.92 22.95
N LEU A 46 -8.83 -49.46 22.72
CA LEU A 46 -10.00 -48.69 22.27
C LEU A 46 -10.62 -47.87 23.42
N ASP A 47 -10.53 -48.36 24.65
CA ASP A 47 -10.95 -47.61 25.84
C ASP A 47 -10.10 -46.33 25.97
N ARG A 48 -10.79 -45.18 26.01
CA ARG A 48 -10.17 -43.84 26.03
C ARG A 48 -9.28 -43.54 24.83
N ALA A 49 -9.50 -44.20 23.69
CA ALA A 49 -8.97 -43.72 22.43
C ALA A 49 -9.47 -42.30 22.17
N THR A 50 -8.60 -41.42 21.68
CA THR A 50 -8.92 -40.03 21.41
C THR A 50 -9.09 -39.80 19.91
N TYR A 51 -10.03 -38.93 19.57
CA TYR A 51 -10.21 -38.42 18.22
C TYR A 51 -9.73 -36.98 18.16
N ARG A 52 -8.97 -36.63 17.12
CA ARG A 52 -8.60 -35.27 16.78
C ARG A 52 -9.21 -34.92 15.42
N GLY A 53 -9.95 -33.81 15.35
CA GLY A 53 -10.46 -33.29 14.08
C GLY A 53 -9.32 -32.95 13.13
N ALA A 54 -9.57 -33.04 11.83
CA ALA A 54 -8.66 -32.50 10.84
C ALA A 54 -8.51 -30.99 11.02
N THR A 55 -7.35 -30.43 10.65
CA THR A 55 -7.12 -28.99 10.59
C THR A 55 -8.16 -28.35 9.66
N ASP A 56 -8.66 -27.16 10.02
CA ASP A 56 -9.59 -26.37 9.22
C ASP A 56 -10.86 -27.14 8.81
N TYR A 57 -11.33 -28.04 9.69
CA TYR A 57 -12.48 -28.89 9.42
C TYR A 57 -13.46 -28.90 10.59
N ASN A 58 -14.73 -28.59 10.28
CA ASN A 58 -15.86 -28.79 11.18
C ASN A 58 -17.04 -29.49 10.47
N THR A 59 -18.01 -29.92 11.27
CA THR A 59 -19.21 -30.63 10.78
C THR A 59 -20.49 -29.84 11.09
N ALA A 60 -20.43 -28.51 11.23
CA ALA A 60 -21.63 -27.71 11.52
C ALA A 60 -22.67 -27.81 10.40
N ARG A 61 -22.20 -27.75 9.14
CA ARG A 61 -23.02 -27.80 7.92
C ARG A 61 -22.68 -28.97 6.98
N ARG A 62 -21.86 -29.91 7.48
CA ARG A 62 -21.48 -31.14 6.78
C ARG A 62 -22.02 -32.34 7.55
N PRO A 63 -22.17 -33.52 6.92
CA PRO A 63 -22.41 -34.74 7.68
C PRO A 63 -21.35 -34.91 8.77
N ALA A 64 -21.76 -35.47 9.92
CA ALA A 64 -20.82 -35.81 10.98
C ALA A 64 -19.70 -36.70 10.43
N ASP A 65 -18.47 -36.47 10.90
CA ASP A 65 -17.38 -37.39 10.58
C ASP A 65 -17.70 -38.76 11.18
N THR A 66 -17.08 -39.80 10.64
CA THR A 66 -17.31 -41.18 11.09
C THR A 66 -16.01 -41.83 11.52
N VAL A 67 -16.05 -42.54 12.64
CA VAL A 67 -14.99 -43.47 13.04
C VAL A 67 -15.57 -44.88 12.96
N ARG A 68 -15.15 -45.63 11.95
CA ARG A 68 -15.54 -47.03 11.75
C ARG A 68 -14.54 -47.94 12.44
N ILE A 69 -15.05 -48.85 13.26
CA ILE A 69 -14.27 -49.89 13.93
C ILE A 69 -14.77 -51.23 13.40
N ALA A 70 -13.92 -51.98 12.72
CA ALA A 70 -14.23 -53.31 12.19
C ALA A 70 -13.29 -54.34 12.83
N ALA A 71 -13.85 -55.41 13.35
CA ALA A 71 -13.12 -56.49 14.01
C ALA A 71 -13.39 -57.82 13.29
N GLU A 72 -12.34 -58.58 13.03
CA GLU A 72 -12.37 -59.86 12.34
C GLU A 72 -11.63 -60.92 13.16
N HIS A 73 -12.20 -62.11 13.23
CA HIS A 73 -11.50 -63.26 13.78
C HIS A 73 -10.35 -63.68 12.84
N VAL A 74 -9.22 -64.11 13.41
CA VAL A 74 -8.03 -64.51 12.65
C VAL A 74 -7.73 -65.96 13.01
N GLY A 75 -7.67 -66.85 12.01
CA GLY A 75 -7.19 -68.23 12.17
C GLY A 75 -8.24 -69.33 12.33
N GLY A 76 -9.50 -69.11 11.95
CA GLY A 76 -10.54 -70.15 11.91
C GLY A 76 -11.29 -70.15 10.58
N GLY A 77 -11.71 -71.32 10.08
CA GLY A 77 -12.33 -71.49 8.75
C GLY A 77 -13.63 -70.72 8.48
N ASN A 78 -14.17 -70.05 9.50
CA ASN A 78 -15.32 -69.14 9.39
C ASN A 78 -14.90 -67.75 9.88
N ASN A 79 -14.73 -66.78 8.97
CA ASN A 79 -14.37 -65.40 9.31
C ASN A 79 -15.58 -64.66 9.89
N ALA A 80 -15.78 -64.74 11.20
CA ALA A 80 -16.74 -63.89 11.90
C ALA A 80 -16.21 -62.45 11.94
N SER A 81 -17.03 -61.50 11.48
CA SER A 81 -16.72 -60.06 11.48
C SER A 81 -17.81 -59.27 12.21
N ALA A 82 -17.42 -58.22 12.92
CA ALA A 82 -18.32 -57.23 13.49
C ALA A 82 -17.82 -55.83 13.15
N SER A 83 -18.73 -54.87 12.94
CA SER A 83 -18.34 -53.47 12.77
C SER A 83 -19.31 -52.52 13.43
N ALA A 84 -18.77 -51.44 13.99
CA ALA A 84 -19.52 -50.32 14.53
C ALA A 84 -19.03 -49.02 13.87
N THR A 85 -19.92 -48.04 13.75
CA THR A 85 -19.56 -46.70 13.25
C THR A 85 -20.00 -45.68 14.27
N LEU A 86 -19.04 -44.93 14.81
CA LEU A 86 -19.29 -43.75 15.63
C LEU A 86 -19.44 -42.54 14.72
N ARG A 87 -20.40 -41.68 15.01
CA ARG A 87 -20.53 -40.36 14.38
C ARG A 87 -19.93 -39.30 15.30
N VAL A 88 -19.05 -38.47 14.78
CA VAL A 88 -18.33 -37.42 15.50
C VAL A 88 -18.78 -36.07 14.95
N ARG A 89 -19.30 -35.21 15.83
CA ARG A 89 -19.56 -33.81 15.51
C ARG A 89 -18.34 -32.99 15.89
N VAL A 90 -17.75 -32.30 14.91
CA VAL A 90 -16.66 -31.35 15.11
C VAL A 90 -17.27 -29.96 15.11
N ALA A 91 -17.12 -29.24 16.23
CA ALA A 91 -17.63 -27.89 16.38
C ALA A 91 -16.76 -26.89 15.59
N PRO A 92 -17.37 -25.87 14.97
CA PRO A 92 -16.62 -24.77 14.34
C PRO A 92 -15.94 -23.91 15.41
N VAL A 93 -14.78 -23.36 15.08
CA VAL A 93 -13.97 -22.47 15.92
C VAL A 93 -13.57 -21.29 15.05
N ASN A 94 -13.67 -20.06 15.58
CA ASN A 94 -13.29 -18.89 14.80
C ASN A 94 -11.78 -18.88 14.53
N ASP A 95 -11.39 -18.83 13.26
CA ASP A 95 -10.02 -18.70 12.78
C ASP A 95 -9.76 -17.26 12.28
N PRO A 96 -8.63 -16.64 12.64
CA PRO A 96 -8.39 -15.25 12.29
C PRO A 96 -8.22 -15.07 10.77
N PRO A 97 -8.67 -13.93 10.21
CA PRO A 97 -8.37 -13.57 8.85
C PRO A 97 -6.85 -13.33 8.70
N ARG A 98 -6.36 -13.39 7.47
CA ARG A 98 -4.97 -13.12 7.12
C ARG A 98 -4.91 -12.27 5.86
N VAL A 99 -4.10 -11.22 5.93
CA VAL A 99 -3.78 -10.33 4.81
C VAL A 99 -2.40 -10.68 4.29
N LYS A 100 -2.32 -10.95 3.00
CA LYS A 100 -1.05 -11.01 2.28
C LYS A 100 -0.85 -9.71 1.53
N LEU A 101 0.35 -9.16 1.67
CA LEU A 101 0.85 -8.04 0.89
C LEU A 101 2.07 -8.49 0.07
N PRO A 102 2.34 -7.86 -1.08
CA PRO A 102 3.58 -8.09 -1.80
C PRO A 102 4.81 -7.80 -0.93
N GLY A 103 5.84 -8.62 -1.05
CA GLY A 103 7.10 -8.41 -0.34
C GLY A 103 7.07 -8.72 1.15
N GLN A 104 6.04 -9.39 1.68
CA GLN A 104 6.03 -9.94 3.03
C GLN A 104 7.22 -10.88 3.26
N VAL A 105 7.92 -10.68 4.37
CA VAL A 105 9.00 -11.53 4.86
C VAL A 105 8.53 -12.19 6.14
N TYR A 106 8.58 -13.52 6.19
CA TYR A 106 8.11 -14.29 7.33
C TYR A 106 9.23 -14.66 8.28
N ARG A 107 8.93 -14.71 9.57
CA ARG A 107 9.83 -15.18 10.63
C ARG A 107 9.24 -16.42 11.29
N TRP A 108 10.06 -17.46 11.40
CA TRP A 108 9.73 -18.67 12.15
C TRP A 108 9.57 -18.36 13.64
N THR A 109 8.44 -18.76 14.22
CA THR A 109 8.12 -18.54 15.65
C THR A 109 8.46 -19.75 16.52
N GLY A 110 8.60 -20.94 15.93
CA GLY A 110 9.01 -22.17 16.61
C GLY A 110 8.01 -22.71 17.63
N VAL A 111 6.81 -22.13 17.68
CA VAL A 111 5.73 -22.58 18.54
C VAL A 111 4.42 -22.46 17.77
N ALA A 112 3.87 -23.60 17.32
CA ALA A 112 2.45 -23.67 16.99
C ALA A 112 1.68 -23.76 18.31
N LEU A 113 1.42 -22.61 18.96
CA LEU A 113 0.66 -22.56 20.22
C LEU A 113 -0.81 -22.97 20.01
N ARG A 114 -1.29 -22.89 18.76
CA ARG A 114 -2.63 -23.28 18.28
C ARG A 114 -2.54 -23.79 16.85
N SER A 115 -3.55 -24.52 16.38
CA SER A 115 -3.56 -25.12 15.02
C SER A 115 -3.70 -24.09 13.88
N TRP A 116 -4.09 -22.86 14.17
CA TRP A 116 -4.29 -21.77 13.22
C TRP A 116 -3.22 -20.68 13.25
N GLU A 117 -2.42 -20.62 14.32
CA GLU A 117 -1.26 -19.73 14.39
C GLU A 117 -0.14 -20.45 13.65
N GLY A 118 0.13 -19.97 12.43
CA GLY A 118 1.18 -20.54 11.61
C GLY A 118 2.50 -20.56 12.36
N GLU A 119 3.37 -21.48 11.97
CA GLU A 119 4.77 -21.56 12.42
C GLU A 119 5.60 -20.30 12.03
N TYR A 120 4.95 -19.34 11.37
CA TYR A 120 5.52 -18.15 10.73
C TYR A 120 4.61 -16.93 10.91
N ASP A 121 5.19 -15.84 11.41
CA ASP A 121 4.56 -14.51 11.44
C ASP A 121 5.16 -13.58 10.39
N VAL A 122 4.44 -12.53 10.00
CA VAL A 122 5.00 -11.47 9.14
C VAL A 122 5.99 -10.64 9.96
N ALA A 123 7.27 -10.73 9.61
CA ALA A 123 8.35 -9.97 10.26
C ALA A 123 8.37 -8.51 9.79
N HIS A 124 8.25 -8.32 8.49
CA HIS A 124 8.08 -7.01 7.85
C HIS A 124 7.55 -7.17 6.42
N VAL A 125 7.10 -6.06 5.84
CA VAL A 125 6.78 -5.96 4.40
C VAL A 125 7.86 -5.13 3.74
N ARG A 126 8.39 -5.58 2.58
CA ARG A 126 9.33 -4.77 1.80
C ARG A 126 8.58 -3.62 1.15
N GLY A 127 9.09 -2.40 1.32
CA GLY A 127 8.51 -1.22 0.70
C GLY A 127 8.60 -1.25 -0.83
N GLN A 128 7.74 -0.47 -1.46
CA GLN A 128 7.77 -0.20 -2.89
C GLN A 128 8.11 1.26 -3.14
N ALA A 129 8.59 1.55 -4.35
CA ALA A 129 8.89 2.91 -4.77
C ALA A 129 8.09 3.26 -6.03
N VAL A 130 7.70 4.51 -6.14
CA VAL A 130 7.03 5.08 -7.30
C VAL A 130 7.46 6.52 -7.46
N GLU A 131 7.51 7.01 -8.69
CA GLU A 131 7.66 8.45 -8.94
C GLU A 131 6.39 9.19 -8.50
N GLU A 132 6.53 10.44 -8.08
CA GLU A 132 5.36 11.28 -7.85
C GLU A 132 4.53 11.43 -9.12
N ASP A 133 3.23 11.64 -8.94
CA ASP A 133 2.22 11.70 -10.00
C ASP A 133 2.09 10.47 -10.90
N ALA A 134 2.88 9.42 -10.65
CA ALA A 134 2.75 8.14 -11.30
C ALA A 134 1.90 7.17 -10.45
N PRO A 135 1.01 6.38 -11.08
CA PRO A 135 0.26 5.35 -10.38
C PRO A 135 1.15 4.15 -10.03
N LEU A 136 1.14 3.73 -8.77
CA LEU A 136 1.73 2.46 -8.33
C LEU A 136 0.67 1.35 -8.32
N ARG A 137 0.91 0.27 -9.05
CA ARG A 137 0.08 -0.95 -8.95
C ARG A 137 0.62 -1.86 -7.86
N ILE A 138 -0.18 -2.07 -6.81
CA ILE A 138 0.12 -2.99 -5.72
C ILE A 138 -0.50 -4.34 -6.07
N GLU A 139 0.31 -5.22 -6.64
CA GLU A 139 -0.11 -6.57 -7.03
C GLU A 139 0.10 -7.58 -5.89
N GLY A 140 -0.72 -8.64 -5.86
CA GLY A 140 -0.53 -9.74 -4.91
C GLY A 140 -1.11 -9.52 -3.53
N VAL A 141 -2.01 -8.53 -3.36
CA VAL A 141 -2.84 -8.44 -2.17
C VAL A 141 -3.86 -9.57 -2.19
N GLU A 142 -3.90 -10.35 -1.11
CA GLU A 142 -4.82 -11.48 -0.94
C GLU A 142 -5.36 -11.49 0.50
N ILE A 143 -6.65 -11.74 0.62
CA ILE A 143 -7.36 -11.93 1.88
C ILE A 143 -7.69 -13.41 1.99
N LEU A 144 -7.21 -14.01 3.07
CA LEU A 144 -7.49 -15.38 3.44
C LEU A 144 -8.22 -15.39 4.76
N ASP A 145 -9.09 -16.36 4.90
CA ASP A 145 -9.80 -16.66 6.13
C ASP A 145 -10.34 -18.09 5.93
N VAL A 146 -10.13 -18.95 6.93
CA VAL A 146 -10.51 -20.38 6.86
C VAL A 146 -12.02 -20.53 6.94
N ASP A 147 -12.63 -19.65 7.71
CA ASP A 147 -14.04 -19.65 8.06
C ASP A 147 -14.88 -18.84 7.08
N ALA A 148 -14.26 -17.90 6.36
CA ALA A 148 -14.97 -17.14 5.34
C ALA A 148 -15.61 -18.08 4.32
N GLU A 149 -16.93 -17.92 4.16
CA GLU A 149 -17.80 -18.71 3.28
C GLU A 149 -18.27 -20.04 3.89
N GLU A 150 -18.08 -20.29 5.19
CA GLU A 150 -18.70 -21.43 5.87
C GLU A 150 -20.21 -21.25 6.09
N GLU A 151 -20.67 -20.03 6.34
CA GLU A 151 -22.06 -19.62 6.41
C GLU A 151 -22.45 -18.56 5.37
N PHE A 152 -23.76 -18.41 5.19
CA PHE A 152 -24.32 -17.35 4.35
C PHE A 152 -24.12 -16.02 5.07
N GLU A 153 -23.56 -15.03 4.37
CA GLU A 153 -23.23 -13.70 4.92
C GLU A 153 -22.05 -13.67 5.90
N ASP A 154 -21.17 -14.68 5.89
CA ASP A 154 -19.83 -14.61 6.51
C ASP A 154 -18.94 -13.64 5.75
N TYR A 155 -19.30 -12.36 5.85
CA TYR A 155 -18.62 -11.28 5.20
C TYR A 155 -17.48 -10.79 6.07
N LEU A 156 -16.33 -10.61 5.44
CA LEU A 156 -15.21 -9.93 6.06
C LEU A 156 -15.36 -8.44 5.85
N THR A 157 -15.00 -7.65 6.86
CA THR A 157 -14.83 -6.21 6.73
C THR A 157 -13.38 -5.92 6.38
N VAL A 158 -13.15 -5.09 5.36
CA VAL A 158 -11.83 -4.62 4.94
C VAL A 158 -11.75 -3.13 5.13
N GLU A 159 -10.66 -2.66 5.72
CA GLU A 159 -10.27 -1.26 5.77
C GLU A 159 -8.92 -1.08 5.08
N ILE A 160 -8.83 -0.06 4.23
CA ILE A 160 -7.58 0.33 3.58
C ILE A 160 -7.34 1.81 3.89
N ARG A 161 -6.15 2.14 4.39
CA ARG A 161 -5.75 3.52 4.71
C ARG A 161 -4.44 3.88 4.03
N SER A 162 -4.40 5.11 3.53
CA SER A 162 -3.18 5.78 3.08
C SER A 162 -3.21 7.24 3.55
N PRO A 163 -2.31 7.66 4.45
CA PRO A 163 -2.32 9.02 4.99
C PRO A 163 -2.05 10.13 3.97
N ARG A 164 -1.21 9.89 2.96
CA ARG A 164 -0.80 10.90 1.97
C ARG A 164 -1.13 10.53 0.52
N GLY A 165 -1.72 9.37 0.31
CA GLY A 165 -2.14 8.88 -1.00
C GLY A 165 -3.63 8.62 -1.10
N ARG A 166 -4.02 8.18 -2.29
CA ARG A 166 -5.33 7.65 -2.62
C ARG A 166 -5.16 6.22 -3.09
N VAL A 167 -5.99 5.33 -2.57
CA VAL A 167 -6.03 3.93 -2.99
C VAL A 167 -7.30 3.68 -3.77
N LYS A 168 -7.15 3.03 -4.92
CA LYS A 168 -8.24 2.65 -5.82
C LYS A 168 -8.32 1.14 -5.93
N LEU A 169 -9.53 0.61 -5.77
CA LEU A 169 -9.83 -0.81 -5.93
C LEU A 169 -9.77 -1.19 -7.41
N ALA A 170 -9.40 -2.45 -7.68
CA ALA A 170 -9.42 -3.00 -9.03
C ALA A 170 -10.86 -3.08 -9.60
N ARG A 171 -11.81 -3.39 -8.70
CA ARG A 171 -13.26 -3.42 -8.95
C ARG A 171 -14.01 -3.36 -7.62
N ALA A 172 -15.22 -2.84 -7.62
CA ALA A 172 -16.09 -2.79 -6.43
C ALA A 172 -17.35 -3.67 -6.58
N THR A 173 -17.37 -4.62 -7.51
CA THR A 173 -18.52 -5.50 -7.71
C THR A 173 -18.66 -6.50 -6.56
N GLY A 174 -19.84 -6.55 -5.94
CA GLY A 174 -20.14 -7.50 -4.86
C GLY A 174 -19.60 -7.10 -3.49
N VAL A 175 -19.05 -5.89 -3.33
CA VAL A 175 -18.72 -5.32 -2.03
C VAL A 175 -19.73 -4.26 -1.61
N ARG A 176 -19.95 -4.13 -0.31
CA ARG A 176 -20.81 -3.13 0.33
C ARG A 176 -19.93 -2.08 1.00
N TRP A 177 -20.10 -0.82 0.61
CA TRP A 177 -19.43 0.30 1.27
C TRP A 177 -19.99 0.55 2.67
N LEU A 178 -19.10 0.75 3.63
CA LEU A 178 -19.43 1.10 5.00
C LEU A 178 -19.01 2.54 5.32
N ALA A 179 -17.82 2.95 4.86
CA ALA A 179 -17.32 4.31 4.98
C ALA A 179 -16.20 4.58 3.95
N GLY A 180 -15.91 5.86 3.74
CA GLY A 180 -14.97 6.26 2.69
C GLY A 180 -15.53 6.02 1.29
N GLN A 181 -14.66 6.11 0.30
CA GLN A 181 -15.00 5.90 -1.11
C GLN A 181 -13.79 5.41 -1.89
N ASP A 182 -14.03 4.82 -3.06
CA ASP A 182 -12.96 4.42 -3.97
C ASP A 182 -12.11 5.62 -4.40
N ASP A 183 -10.84 5.37 -4.72
CA ASP A 183 -9.85 6.40 -5.09
C ASP A 183 -9.72 7.50 -4.02
N SER A 184 -9.52 7.10 -2.76
CA SER A 184 -9.32 8.00 -1.63
C SER A 184 -8.33 7.43 -0.60
N GLY A 185 -7.90 8.24 0.38
CA GLY A 185 -6.99 7.79 1.45
C GLY A 185 -7.64 6.88 2.50
N TYR A 186 -8.95 6.65 2.43
CA TYR A 186 -9.68 5.82 3.39
C TYR A 186 -10.82 5.06 2.73
N LEU A 187 -10.76 3.73 2.77
CA LEU A 187 -11.78 2.83 2.25
C LEU A 187 -12.20 1.88 3.37
N ARG A 188 -13.51 1.73 3.61
CA ARG A 188 -14.05 0.68 4.46
C ARG A 188 -15.24 0.02 3.80
N PHE A 189 -15.13 -1.26 3.53
CA PHE A 189 -16.14 -2.04 2.81
C PHE A 189 -16.19 -3.47 3.33
N GLN A 190 -17.26 -4.16 3.01
CA GLN A 190 -17.53 -5.52 3.47
C GLN A 190 -18.00 -6.39 2.30
N GLY A 191 -17.74 -7.69 2.34
CA GLY A 191 -18.25 -8.62 1.34
C GLY A 191 -17.75 -10.04 1.52
N ALA A 192 -18.19 -10.93 0.62
CA ALA A 192 -17.67 -12.29 0.57
C ALA A 192 -16.19 -12.27 0.16
N ARG A 193 -15.38 -13.21 0.68
CA ARG A 193 -13.94 -13.29 0.44
C ARG A 193 -13.60 -13.26 -1.05
N ALA A 194 -14.33 -13.98 -1.90
CA ALA A 194 -14.13 -13.92 -3.35
C ALA A 194 -14.32 -12.52 -3.96
N ALA A 195 -15.32 -11.75 -3.51
CA ALA A 195 -15.56 -10.39 -3.97
C ALA A 195 -14.48 -9.42 -3.47
N LEU A 196 -14.08 -9.56 -2.20
CA LEU A 196 -13.00 -8.77 -1.59
C LEU A 196 -11.65 -9.00 -2.28
N ASN A 197 -11.26 -10.26 -2.50
CA ASN A 197 -10.07 -10.61 -3.30
C ASN A 197 -10.18 -10.07 -4.72
N GLY A 198 -11.39 -10.07 -5.27
CA GLY A 198 -11.66 -9.40 -6.52
C GLY A 198 -11.35 -7.91 -6.51
N ALA A 199 -11.64 -7.22 -5.41
CA ALA A 199 -11.43 -5.79 -5.26
C ALA A 199 -9.97 -5.41 -4.98
N VAL A 200 -9.26 -6.19 -4.16
CA VAL A 200 -7.90 -5.85 -3.69
C VAL A 200 -6.76 -6.40 -4.55
N ARG A 201 -7.00 -7.38 -5.43
CA ARG A 201 -5.92 -8.06 -6.17
C ARG A 201 -4.99 -7.13 -6.98
N LEU A 202 -5.50 -5.98 -7.44
CA LEU A 202 -4.77 -4.99 -8.23
C LEU A 202 -5.07 -3.57 -7.71
N LEU A 203 -4.79 -3.31 -6.43
CA LEU A 203 -4.92 -1.96 -5.88
C LEU A 203 -4.01 -1.01 -6.65
N THR A 204 -4.50 0.21 -6.91
CA THR A 204 -3.69 1.29 -7.45
C THR A 204 -3.53 2.37 -6.39
N TYR A 205 -2.30 2.73 -6.08
CA TYR A 205 -1.94 3.86 -5.25
C TYR A 205 -1.57 5.05 -6.12
N ASN A 206 -1.97 6.25 -5.72
CA ASN A 206 -1.51 7.53 -6.26
C ASN A 206 -1.27 8.51 -5.12
N THR A 207 -0.42 9.51 -5.34
CA THR A 207 -0.29 10.66 -4.44
C THR A 207 -1.63 11.42 -4.32
N ALA A 208 -1.94 11.90 -3.12
CA ALA A 208 -3.19 12.65 -2.90
C ALA A 208 -3.10 14.09 -3.43
N ALA A 209 -1.96 14.73 -3.22
CA ALA A 209 -1.62 16.03 -3.79
C ALA A 209 -0.69 15.84 -5.00
N PRO A 210 -0.87 16.64 -6.07
CA PRO A 210 0.12 16.74 -7.15
C PRO A 210 1.48 17.16 -6.59
N ASP A 211 2.56 16.74 -7.26
CA ASP A 211 3.94 17.15 -6.95
C ASP A 211 4.35 16.84 -5.49
N TRP A 212 3.69 15.85 -4.86
CA TRP A 212 4.02 15.40 -3.52
C TRP A 212 4.92 14.17 -3.57
N PHE A 213 6.10 14.29 -2.97
CA PHE A 213 7.05 13.19 -2.76
C PHE A 213 7.36 12.96 -1.28
N GLY A 214 7.91 11.79 -0.98
CA GLY A 214 8.32 11.35 0.37
C GLY A 214 7.74 10.01 0.78
N GLU A 215 7.83 9.71 2.07
CA GLU A 215 7.36 8.44 2.63
C GLU A 215 5.84 8.45 2.91
N ASP A 216 5.16 7.39 2.48
CA ASP A 216 3.77 7.09 2.76
C ASP A 216 3.61 5.58 3.02
N GLU A 217 2.40 5.15 3.34
CA GLU A 217 2.10 3.74 3.54
C GLU A 217 0.68 3.39 3.12
N VAL A 218 0.46 2.12 2.76
CA VAL A 218 -0.87 1.54 2.59
C VAL A 218 -1.05 0.46 3.64
N THR A 219 -1.95 0.72 4.60
CA THR A 219 -2.33 -0.26 5.62
C THR A 219 -3.63 -0.94 5.21
N VAL A 220 -3.64 -2.26 5.23
CA VAL A 220 -4.81 -3.10 4.96
C VAL A 220 -5.14 -3.88 6.22
N THR A 221 -6.35 -3.71 6.74
CA THR A 221 -6.85 -4.43 7.91
C THR A 221 -8.12 -5.17 7.54
N VAL A 222 -8.24 -6.41 8.02
CA VAL A 222 -9.40 -7.27 7.78
C VAL A 222 -9.94 -7.79 9.09
N TRP A 223 -11.26 -7.80 9.23
CA TRP A 223 -11.99 -8.37 10.36
C TRP A 223 -12.97 -9.43 9.85
N ASP A 224 -13.11 -10.53 10.61
CA ASP A 224 -14.07 -11.60 10.34
C ASP A 224 -15.47 -11.34 10.95
N GLU A 225 -15.59 -10.29 11.77
CA GLU A 225 -16.79 -9.93 12.54
C GLU A 225 -17.30 -11.05 13.49
N GLY A 226 -16.51 -12.12 13.67
CA GLY A 226 -16.80 -13.24 14.56
C GLY A 226 -17.96 -14.12 14.10
N HIS A 227 -18.23 -14.18 12.79
CA HIS A 227 -19.40 -14.86 12.23
C HIS A 227 -19.35 -16.40 12.36
N THR A 228 -18.20 -16.99 12.66
CA THR A 228 -18.02 -18.45 12.74
C THR A 228 -17.56 -18.92 14.11
N GLY A 229 -18.08 -20.08 14.53
CA GLY A 229 -17.61 -20.80 15.70
C GLY A 229 -17.65 -20.02 17.02
N THR A 230 -16.85 -20.49 17.98
CA THR A 230 -16.59 -19.77 19.24
C THR A 230 -15.29 -18.98 19.12
N GLY A 231 -15.25 -17.75 19.62
CA GLY A 231 -14.02 -16.94 19.64
C GLY A 231 -14.26 -15.45 19.63
N GLY A 232 -15.42 -15.01 19.11
CA GLY A 232 -15.69 -13.59 18.87
C GLY A 232 -14.85 -13.06 17.70
N PRO A 233 -14.98 -11.77 17.35
CA PRO A 233 -14.33 -11.19 16.19
C PRO A 233 -12.80 -11.17 16.32
N LEU A 234 -12.11 -11.57 15.26
CA LEU A 234 -10.66 -11.50 15.09
C LEU A 234 -10.30 -10.62 13.88
N SER A 235 -9.01 -10.28 13.78
CA SER A 235 -8.52 -9.40 12.73
C SER A 235 -7.05 -9.61 12.42
N ASP A 236 -6.63 -9.24 11.22
CA ASP A 236 -5.24 -9.09 10.82
C ASP A 236 -5.01 -7.75 10.12
N SER A 237 -3.81 -7.19 10.29
CA SER A 237 -3.43 -5.89 9.77
C SER A 237 -1.99 -5.93 9.25
N GLN A 238 -1.81 -5.45 8.03
CA GLN A 238 -0.51 -5.42 7.36
C GLN A 238 -0.30 -4.06 6.70
N THR A 239 0.94 -3.58 6.74
CA THR A 239 1.31 -2.25 6.21
C THR A 239 2.38 -2.39 5.15
N LEU A 240 2.13 -1.82 3.97
CA LEU A 240 3.09 -1.69 2.88
C LEU A 240 3.69 -0.28 2.88
N PRO A 241 4.99 -0.12 3.17
CA PRO A 241 5.68 1.16 3.01
C PRO A 241 5.76 1.55 1.52
N ILE A 242 5.55 2.82 1.21
CA ILE A 242 5.67 3.40 -0.12
C ILE A 242 6.58 4.61 -0.07
N ASN A 243 7.68 4.56 -0.82
CA ASN A 243 8.56 5.71 -1.00
C ASN A 243 8.24 6.38 -2.34
N VAL A 244 7.68 7.58 -2.29
CA VAL A 244 7.42 8.40 -3.47
C VAL A 244 8.65 9.24 -3.77
N THR A 245 9.25 9.03 -4.94
CA THR A 245 10.45 9.75 -5.39
C THR A 245 10.07 10.98 -6.18
N ALA A 246 10.74 12.09 -5.89
CA ALA A 246 10.54 13.35 -6.60
C ALA A 246 10.92 13.24 -8.08
N VAL A 247 10.21 13.98 -8.92
CA VAL A 247 10.41 14.18 -10.34
C VAL A 247 10.45 15.68 -10.59
N ASN A 248 11.55 16.17 -11.15
CA ASN A 248 11.74 17.60 -11.35
C ASN A 248 10.63 18.27 -12.19
N ASP A 249 9.92 19.22 -11.62
CA ASP A 249 8.81 20.01 -12.16
C ASP A 249 9.21 21.43 -12.58
N PRO A 250 8.53 22.01 -13.59
CA PRO A 250 8.88 23.34 -14.07
C PRO A 250 8.59 24.42 -13.02
N PRO A 251 9.40 25.49 -13.00
CA PRO A 251 9.04 26.68 -12.27
C PRO A 251 7.76 27.30 -12.85
N ALA A 252 7.04 28.08 -12.06
CA ALA A 252 5.85 28.81 -12.46
C ALA A 252 5.95 30.28 -12.06
N TRP A 253 5.48 31.18 -12.93
CA TRP A 253 5.43 32.62 -12.67
C TRP A 253 4.05 33.04 -12.15
N SER A 254 4.06 33.90 -11.15
CA SER A 254 2.96 34.80 -10.80
C SER A 254 3.37 36.21 -11.18
N ALA A 255 2.59 36.87 -12.04
CA ALA A 255 2.86 38.23 -12.52
C ALA A 255 1.61 39.12 -12.38
N PRO A 256 1.77 40.46 -12.39
CA PRO A 256 0.65 41.39 -12.36
C PRO A 256 -0.34 41.13 -13.49
N PRO A 257 -1.67 41.17 -13.21
CA PRO A 257 -2.68 40.92 -14.23
C PRO A 257 -2.86 42.08 -15.22
N HIS A 258 -2.21 43.22 -15.00
CA HIS A 258 -2.29 44.41 -15.84
C HIS A 258 -0.89 44.99 -16.11
N PRO A 259 -0.70 45.70 -17.23
CA PRO A 259 0.56 46.39 -17.50
C PRO A 259 0.94 47.35 -16.37
N VAL A 260 2.24 47.38 -16.04
CA VAL A 260 2.79 48.36 -15.11
C VAL A 260 2.82 49.74 -15.78
N VAL A 261 2.34 50.76 -15.08
CA VAL A 261 2.40 52.15 -15.55
C VAL A 261 3.67 52.79 -15.00
N ALA A 262 4.64 53.03 -15.88
CA ALA A 262 5.87 53.73 -15.55
C ALA A 262 5.80 55.21 -15.92
N GLY A 263 6.34 56.06 -15.06
CA GLY A 263 6.60 57.47 -15.40
C GLY A 263 7.79 57.56 -16.35
N GLU A 264 7.72 58.45 -17.34
CA GLU A 264 8.88 58.76 -18.18
C GLU A 264 10.05 59.27 -17.32
N ASP A 265 11.29 58.99 -17.76
CA ASP A 265 12.52 59.46 -17.12
C ASP A 265 12.64 59.09 -15.62
N GLY A 266 11.89 58.09 -15.15
CA GLY A 266 11.85 57.68 -13.75
C GLY A 266 11.86 56.16 -13.54
N THR A 267 12.40 55.75 -12.39
CA THR A 267 12.44 54.34 -11.96
C THR A 267 11.08 53.94 -11.37
N THR A 268 10.47 52.88 -11.93
CA THR A 268 9.14 52.40 -11.50
C THR A 268 9.24 50.98 -10.93
N PRO A 269 8.86 50.73 -9.67
CA PRO A 269 8.81 49.39 -9.11
C PRO A 269 7.83 48.47 -9.84
N VAL A 270 8.27 47.24 -10.14
CA VAL A 270 7.46 46.17 -10.70
C VAL A 270 7.09 45.22 -9.57
N LEU A 271 5.91 45.43 -8.99
CA LEU A 271 5.43 44.67 -7.85
C LEU A 271 4.65 43.43 -8.29
N GLY A 272 4.60 42.39 -7.46
CA GLY A 272 3.74 41.22 -7.68
C GLY A 272 4.35 40.11 -8.54
N LEU A 273 5.62 40.24 -8.95
CA LEU A 273 6.40 39.16 -9.54
C LEU A 273 6.81 38.15 -8.47
N LYS A 274 6.54 36.86 -8.74
CA LYS A 274 6.97 35.75 -7.90
C LYS A 274 7.19 34.50 -8.76
N ILE A 275 8.21 33.73 -8.42
CA ILE A 275 8.43 32.37 -8.93
C ILE A 275 8.00 31.37 -7.84
N SER A 276 7.45 30.25 -8.25
CA SER A 276 7.24 29.05 -7.42
C SER A 276 7.73 27.83 -8.18
N ASP A 277 8.18 26.81 -7.47
CA ASP A 277 8.69 25.58 -8.06
C ASP A 277 8.56 24.48 -6.99
N PRO A 278 7.86 23.36 -7.28
CA PRO A 278 7.67 22.27 -6.32
C PRO A 278 8.98 21.67 -5.80
N ASP A 279 10.02 21.66 -6.64
CA ASP A 279 11.33 21.03 -6.39
C ASP A 279 12.43 22.02 -6.00
N ALA A 280 12.10 23.28 -5.75
CA ALA A 280 13.09 24.31 -5.41
C ALA A 280 13.98 23.97 -4.19
N ASN A 281 13.55 23.05 -3.33
CA ASN A 281 14.34 22.56 -2.19
C ASN A 281 15.22 21.33 -2.54
N LEU A 282 14.97 20.68 -3.68
CA LEU A 282 15.76 19.58 -4.22
C LEU A 282 16.82 20.07 -5.22
N SER A 283 16.57 21.17 -5.92
CA SER A 283 17.53 21.76 -6.85
C SER A 283 18.65 22.51 -6.10
N SER A 284 19.87 22.43 -6.66
CA SER A 284 21.06 23.06 -6.05
C SER A 284 21.12 24.58 -6.28
N ALA A 285 20.42 25.09 -7.30
CA ALA A 285 20.14 26.51 -7.53
C ALA A 285 19.12 26.65 -8.68
N MET A 286 18.21 27.62 -8.56
CA MET A 286 17.39 28.10 -9.67
C MET A 286 18.12 29.21 -10.43
N TYR A 287 17.77 29.40 -11.70
CA TYR A 287 18.32 30.45 -12.56
C TYR A 287 17.20 31.38 -13.04
N LEU A 288 17.53 32.65 -13.13
CA LEU A 288 16.65 33.72 -13.57
C LEU A 288 17.35 34.51 -14.67
N GLU A 289 16.70 34.64 -15.81
CA GLU A 289 17.10 35.52 -16.91
C GLU A 289 16.01 36.56 -17.15
N MET A 290 16.42 37.82 -17.22
CA MET A 290 15.50 38.94 -17.42
C MET A 290 16.08 39.89 -18.46
N TYR A 291 15.24 40.39 -19.37
CA TYR A 291 15.65 41.49 -20.24
C TYR A 291 14.49 42.41 -20.63
N ALA A 292 14.79 43.70 -20.70
CA ALA A 292 13.88 44.70 -21.22
C ALA A 292 14.13 44.94 -22.73
N LEU A 293 13.06 45.05 -23.51
CA LEU A 293 13.19 45.25 -24.95
C LEU A 293 13.71 46.64 -25.28
N TYR A 294 13.34 47.69 -24.54
CA TYR A 294 13.81 49.05 -24.80
C TYR A 294 14.53 49.68 -23.59
N GLY A 295 13.92 49.63 -22.41
CA GLY A 295 14.46 50.21 -21.18
C GLY A 295 15.46 49.30 -20.48
N ASN A 296 15.63 49.57 -19.19
CA ASN A 296 16.56 48.88 -18.31
C ASN A 296 15.86 48.34 -17.05
N ILE A 297 16.49 47.33 -16.45
CA ILE A 297 16.11 46.71 -15.19
C ILE A 297 17.03 47.24 -14.10
N SER A 298 16.45 47.64 -12.98
CA SER A 298 17.13 48.18 -11.80
C SER A 298 16.80 47.31 -10.59
N LEU A 299 17.82 46.88 -9.84
CA LEU A 299 17.70 45.96 -8.71
C LEU A 299 18.37 46.61 -7.47
N PRO A 300 17.73 47.60 -6.84
CA PRO A 300 18.34 48.49 -5.84
C PRO A 300 18.82 47.77 -4.57
N GLU A 301 18.24 46.62 -4.24
CA GLU A 301 18.65 45.76 -3.13
C GLU A 301 18.74 44.32 -3.61
N GLN A 302 19.80 43.62 -3.19
CA GLN A 302 20.08 42.27 -3.64
C GLN A 302 20.45 41.39 -2.45
N PRO A 303 19.91 40.17 -2.34
CA PRO A 303 20.39 39.22 -1.36
C PRO A 303 21.84 38.81 -1.65
N ASP A 304 22.68 38.79 -0.62
CA ASP A 304 24.09 38.37 -0.69
C ASP A 304 24.26 36.89 -1.14
N THR A 305 23.17 36.11 -1.10
CA THR A 305 23.13 34.70 -1.50
C THR A 305 22.93 34.49 -2.99
N LEU A 306 22.69 35.54 -3.77
CA LEU A 306 22.56 35.46 -5.23
C LEU A 306 23.90 35.60 -5.94
N PHE A 307 24.04 34.89 -7.05
CA PHE A 307 25.19 34.99 -7.95
C PHE A 307 24.73 35.51 -9.30
N PHE A 308 25.14 36.73 -9.66
CA PHE A 308 24.88 37.31 -10.97
C PHE A 308 25.87 36.76 -12.01
N THR A 309 25.34 36.26 -13.11
CA THR A 309 26.10 35.78 -14.28
C THR A 309 26.08 36.80 -15.41
N GLU A 310 25.11 37.72 -15.43
CA GLU A 310 25.03 38.86 -16.36
C GLU A 310 24.36 40.05 -15.67
N GLY A 311 24.77 41.29 -16.01
CA GLY A 311 24.09 42.51 -15.56
C GLY A 311 24.10 42.69 -14.04
N GLY A 312 25.30 42.80 -13.45
CA GLY A 312 25.70 42.68 -12.03
C GLY A 312 25.02 43.55 -10.97
N GLY A 313 23.72 43.78 -11.11
CA GLY A 313 22.82 43.81 -9.99
C GLY A 313 22.58 45.18 -9.36
N ALA A 314 23.59 46.00 -9.12
CA ALA A 314 23.36 47.31 -8.52
C ALA A 314 23.02 48.43 -9.53
N LEU A 315 23.07 48.13 -10.85
CA LEU A 315 23.03 49.14 -11.90
C LEU A 315 22.02 48.78 -13.00
N SER A 316 21.29 49.82 -13.44
CA SER A 316 20.45 49.85 -14.64
C SER A 316 21.03 49.01 -15.78
N SER A 317 20.43 47.85 -16.03
CA SER A 317 20.94 46.86 -16.99
C SER A 317 19.81 46.39 -17.90
N ARG A 318 20.05 46.34 -19.22
CA ARG A 318 19.05 45.85 -20.17
C ARG A 318 18.81 44.34 -20.06
N ARG A 319 19.82 43.60 -19.60
CA ARG A 319 19.80 42.16 -19.37
C ARG A 319 20.37 41.87 -17.99
N VAL A 320 19.76 40.95 -17.27
CA VAL A 320 20.21 40.46 -15.99
C VAL A 320 20.06 38.95 -15.97
N ALA A 321 21.10 38.25 -15.54
CA ALA A 321 21.04 36.82 -15.25
C ALA A 321 21.60 36.55 -13.86
N ALA A 322 20.87 35.77 -13.06
CA ALA A 322 21.23 35.44 -11.70
C ALA A 322 20.87 33.99 -11.35
N ARG A 323 21.55 33.43 -10.37
CA ARG A 323 21.22 32.12 -9.78
C ARG A 323 21.24 32.16 -8.26
N GLY A 324 20.43 31.32 -7.64
CA GLY A 324 20.36 31.17 -6.19
C GLY A 324 19.16 30.36 -5.74
N GLY A 325 18.89 30.36 -4.43
CA GLY A 325 17.68 29.73 -3.89
C GLY A 325 16.41 30.49 -4.26
N LEU A 326 15.28 29.79 -4.36
CA LEU A 326 13.98 30.37 -4.72
C LEU A 326 13.59 31.57 -3.85
N GLU A 327 13.85 31.50 -2.53
CA GLU A 327 13.57 32.60 -1.61
C GLU A 327 14.35 33.87 -1.97
N ALA A 328 15.64 33.74 -2.24
CA ALA A 328 16.49 34.86 -2.60
C ALA A 328 16.08 35.47 -3.96
N LEU A 329 15.73 34.64 -4.95
CA LEU A 329 15.21 35.13 -6.23
C LEU A 329 13.88 35.89 -6.05
N ASN A 330 12.99 35.42 -5.19
CA ASN A 330 11.73 36.11 -4.89
C ASN A 330 11.95 37.44 -4.12
N VAL A 331 12.95 37.51 -3.25
CA VAL A 331 13.35 38.79 -2.63
C VAL A 331 13.85 39.77 -3.69
N LEU A 332 14.69 39.31 -4.63
CA LEU A 332 15.17 40.14 -5.74
C LEU A 332 14.02 40.64 -6.61
N LEU A 333 13.11 39.75 -7.02
CA LEU A 333 11.93 40.09 -7.83
C LEU A 333 11.02 41.10 -7.14
N GLY A 334 10.86 41.01 -5.81
CA GLY A 334 10.09 41.98 -5.02
C GLY A 334 10.70 43.39 -4.98
N ARG A 335 11.95 43.56 -5.43
CA ARG A 335 12.67 44.84 -5.52
C ARG A 335 12.87 45.31 -6.95
N LEU A 336 12.44 44.53 -7.94
CA LEU A 336 12.65 44.87 -9.35
C LEU A 336 12.00 46.20 -9.68
N ALA A 337 12.74 47.05 -10.38
CA ALA A 337 12.23 48.26 -10.97
C ALA A 337 12.61 48.37 -12.44
N TYR A 338 11.72 49.00 -13.21
CA TYR A 338 11.89 49.28 -14.62
C TYR A 338 12.25 50.76 -14.82
N GLU A 339 13.21 51.02 -15.70
CA GLU A 339 13.65 52.35 -16.09
C GLU A 339 13.43 52.51 -17.61
N PRO A 340 12.47 53.33 -18.05
CA PRO A 340 12.25 53.55 -19.48
C PRO A 340 13.44 54.26 -20.12
N PRO A 341 13.63 54.13 -21.44
CA PRO A 341 14.60 54.95 -22.16
C PRO A 341 14.31 56.44 -21.97
N HIS A 342 15.35 57.27 -22.04
CA HIS A 342 15.18 58.71 -21.90
C HIS A 342 14.14 59.27 -22.89
N HIS A 343 13.22 60.08 -22.37
CA HIS A 343 12.14 60.72 -23.13
C HIS A 343 11.20 59.74 -23.86
N TRP A 344 11.12 58.50 -23.38
CA TRP A 344 10.23 57.49 -23.94
C TRP A 344 8.83 57.58 -23.32
N THR A 345 7.82 57.63 -24.17
CA THR A 345 6.42 57.41 -23.79
C THR A 345 5.79 56.38 -24.74
N GLY A 346 4.83 55.61 -24.24
CA GLY A 346 4.05 54.71 -25.10
C GLY A 346 3.38 55.46 -26.26
N ALA A 347 3.02 56.74 -26.08
CA ALA A 347 2.50 57.60 -27.13
C ALA A 347 3.56 57.95 -28.19
N ALA A 348 4.78 58.33 -27.78
CA ALA A 348 5.90 58.61 -28.69
C ALA A 348 6.38 57.36 -29.44
N ALA A 349 6.17 56.17 -28.87
CA ALA A 349 6.45 54.87 -29.49
C ALA A 349 5.31 54.33 -30.37
N GLY A 350 4.32 55.15 -30.73
CA GLY A 350 3.20 54.74 -31.59
C GLY A 350 2.21 53.78 -30.92
N GLY A 351 2.06 53.87 -29.59
CA GLY A 351 1.19 53.00 -28.78
C GLY A 351 1.85 51.69 -28.35
N ARG A 352 3.14 51.46 -28.64
CA ARG A 352 3.85 50.24 -28.23
C ARG A 352 4.24 50.31 -26.75
N LEU A 353 3.93 49.25 -26.00
CA LEU A 353 4.46 49.02 -24.66
C LEU A 353 5.91 48.53 -24.76
N ASP A 354 6.71 48.80 -23.72
CA ASP A 354 7.93 48.01 -23.52
C ASP A 354 7.56 46.67 -22.88
N THR A 355 8.39 45.66 -23.09
CA THR A 355 8.19 44.30 -22.61
C THR A 355 9.40 43.88 -21.79
N LEU A 356 9.12 43.41 -20.57
CA LEU A 356 10.10 42.79 -19.71
C LEU A 356 9.96 41.28 -19.85
N HIS A 357 10.90 40.67 -20.55
CA HIS A 357 10.95 39.22 -20.68
C HIS A 357 11.57 38.61 -19.43
N LEU A 358 10.87 37.67 -18.81
CA LEU A 358 11.29 36.97 -17.61
C LEU A 358 11.30 35.47 -17.87
N VAL A 359 12.42 34.80 -17.63
CA VAL A 359 12.55 33.34 -17.75
C VAL A 359 13.18 32.79 -16.48
N ALA A 360 12.53 31.78 -15.90
CA ALA A 360 13.06 31.04 -14.77
C ALA A 360 13.36 29.59 -15.18
N TYR A 361 14.43 29.04 -14.59
CA TYR A 361 14.90 27.68 -14.81
C TYR A 361 15.14 27.02 -13.45
N ASP A 362 14.73 25.76 -13.31
CA ASP A 362 15.03 24.89 -12.16
C ASP A 362 16.42 24.22 -12.25
N GLY A 363 17.09 24.37 -13.41
CA GLY A 363 18.42 23.88 -13.70
C GLY A 363 19.25 24.85 -14.56
N ALA A 364 20.51 24.49 -14.83
CA ALA A 364 21.42 25.38 -15.56
C ALA A 364 20.99 25.58 -17.03
N PRO A 365 20.86 26.83 -17.52
CA PRO A 365 20.49 27.10 -18.91
C PRO A 365 21.46 26.44 -19.90
N GLY A 366 20.92 25.80 -20.96
CA GLY A 366 21.73 25.18 -22.01
C GLY A 366 22.33 23.81 -21.68
N ALA A 367 22.11 23.27 -20.47
CA ALA A 367 22.10 21.82 -20.30
C ALA A 367 20.93 21.30 -21.16
N GLY A 368 21.19 20.39 -22.10
CA GLY A 368 20.19 19.95 -23.08
C GLY A 368 18.87 19.49 -22.45
N GLU A 369 17.80 19.44 -23.24
CA GLU A 369 16.44 18.99 -22.87
C GLU A 369 16.40 17.50 -22.43
N GLY A 370 17.14 17.15 -21.39
CA GLY A 370 17.12 15.87 -20.71
C GLY A 370 16.94 16.11 -19.23
N GLU A 371 15.79 15.67 -18.71
CA GLU A 371 15.39 15.45 -17.30
C GLU A 371 15.68 16.51 -16.22
N GLY A 372 16.37 17.63 -16.47
CA GLY A 372 16.79 18.54 -15.40
C GLY A 372 16.85 20.03 -15.73
N ASN A 373 16.23 20.48 -16.82
CA ASN A 373 16.07 21.92 -17.08
C ASN A 373 14.70 22.20 -17.68
N ARG A 374 13.74 22.57 -16.84
CA ARG A 374 12.41 23.01 -17.27
C ARG A 374 12.28 24.53 -17.07
N THR A 375 11.50 25.16 -17.93
CA THR A 375 11.46 26.62 -18.06
C THR A 375 10.04 27.16 -17.95
N ALA A 376 9.89 28.32 -17.33
CA ALA A 376 8.71 29.15 -17.50
C ALA A 376 9.06 30.57 -17.92
N ALA A 377 8.26 31.10 -18.84
CA ALA A 377 8.38 32.46 -19.34
C ALA A 377 7.15 33.29 -18.96
N ALA A 378 7.38 34.55 -18.61
CA ALA A 378 6.35 35.57 -18.45
C ALA A 378 6.67 36.79 -19.34
N LEU A 379 5.61 37.50 -19.77
CA LEU A 379 5.67 38.69 -20.62
C LEU A 379 5.03 39.90 -19.95
#